data_AF-A0AAU1QDM8-F1
#
_entry.id   AF-A0AAU1QDM8-F1
#
_cell.length_a   1.000
_cell.length_b   1.000
_cell.length_c   1.000
_cell.angle_alpha   90.00
_cell.angle_beta   90.00
_cell.angle_gamma   90.00
#
_symmetry.space_group_name_H-M   'P 1'
#
loop_
_entity.id
_entity.type
_entity.pdbx_description
1 polymer ?
#
loop_
_entity_poly.entity_id
_entity_poly.type
_entity_poly.pdbx_seq_one_letter_code
_entity_poly.pdbx_strand_id
1 'polypeptide(L)'
;MSESPHPQSEPSNGRESSSRRAVLTGLGATALSLAAAGLVAPEAHGASPQGKAPAPAAAQLEAACVLTPEQTEGPYYLDLETVRKNITEGKAGVPLTLRTTVIDTRTCAPIPNVAVDIWQCDAVGIYSGYVAGGSTPDTTFLRGVQLTNSSGVAEFTTIYPGWYAGRALHIHLKTHVGGTVSGGTYEGGHVSHTGQLYFPENYNTQVAALTPYRTNTARRTLNSQDGIYRNGGSSTLLGITLVGSTLSQGVIGTVILGINPTVTKP
;
A
#
# COMPACT_ATOMS: atom_id res chain seq x y z
N MET A 1 61.77 6.85 -39.39
CA MET A 1 60.93 5.82 -40.05
C MET A 1 59.49 6.15 -39.69
N SER A 2 58.96 7.19 -40.33
CA SER A 2 57.90 7.15 -41.37
C SER A 2 56.51 7.21 -40.72
N GLU A 3 55.98 8.41 -40.52
CA GLU A 3 55.10 9.16 -41.46
C GLU A 3 53.66 8.61 -41.50
N SER A 4 52.72 9.43 -41.04
CA SER A 4 51.29 9.35 -41.39
C SER A 4 51.10 9.66 -42.89
N PRO A 5 49.97 9.27 -43.49
CA PRO A 5 48.94 10.28 -43.69
C PRO A 5 47.48 9.76 -43.64
N HIS A 6 46.58 10.62 -43.15
CA HIS A 6 45.19 10.76 -43.63
C HIS A 6 45.26 11.58 -44.96
N PRO A 7 44.32 11.58 -45.94
CA PRO A 7 42.87 11.80 -45.68
C PRO A 7 41.82 11.45 -46.80
N GLN A 8 40.55 11.82 -46.55
CA GLN A 8 39.46 12.33 -47.44
C GLN A 8 38.45 11.45 -48.23
N SER A 9 37.17 11.77 -47.95
CA SER A 9 36.02 12.18 -48.82
C SER A 9 35.10 11.18 -49.57
N GLU A 10 33.83 11.16 -49.13
CA GLU A 10 32.48 11.22 -49.79
C GLU A 10 32.36 11.36 -51.35
N PRO A 11 31.20 11.14 -52.07
CA PRO A 11 29.82 11.50 -51.65
C PRO A 11 28.57 10.76 -52.24
N SER A 12 27.39 11.14 -51.72
CA SER A 12 26.04 11.25 -52.36
C SER A 12 25.34 9.95 -52.83
N ASN A 13 24.02 9.84 -53.03
CA ASN A 13 22.88 10.75 -53.13
C ASN A 13 21.60 9.88 -53.16
N GLY A 14 20.41 10.43 -52.87
CA GLY A 14 19.13 9.78 -53.20
C GLY A 14 18.03 10.01 -52.15
N ARG A 15 17.54 11.23 -51.95
CA ARG A 15 16.50 11.94 -52.73
C ARG A 15 15.08 11.67 -52.20
N GLU A 16 14.45 12.80 -51.87
CA GLU A 16 13.07 13.04 -51.48
C GLU A 16 12.02 12.34 -52.36
N SER A 17 10.84 12.10 -51.77
CA SER A 17 9.57 12.21 -52.50
C SER A 17 8.42 12.46 -51.53
N SER A 18 8.10 13.74 -51.34
CA SER A 18 6.78 14.22 -50.87
C SER A 18 5.82 14.36 -52.06
N SER A 19 4.53 14.14 -51.77
CA SER A 19 3.33 14.66 -52.46
C SER A 19 2.80 13.95 -53.72
N ARG A 20 1.52 13.51 -53.64
CA ARG A 20 0.39 13.80 -54.58
C ARG A 20 -0.92 13.60 -53.79
N ARG A 21 -1.68 14.61 -53.34
CA ARG A 21 -2.59 15.57 -54.02
C ARG A 21 -3.67 14.90 -54.90
N ALA A 22 -4.93 14.96 -54.45
CA ALA A 22 -6.10 15.26 -55.31
C ALA A 22 -7.34 15.56 -54.45
N VAL A 23 -7.72 16.84 -54.44
CA VAL A 23 -9.06 17.33 -54.11
C VAL A 23 -9.89 17.22 -55.38
N LEU A 24 -11.11 16.70 -55.29
CA LEU A 24 -12.15 16.84 -56.32
C LEU A 24 -13.46 17.22 -55.63
N THR A 25 -13.86 18.46 -55.89
CA THR A 25 -15.20 18.99 -55.69
C THR A 25 -16.17 18.32 -56.65
N GLY A 26 -17.35 17.97 -56.16
CA GLY A 26 -18.48 17.49 -56.97
C GLY A 26 -19.79 17.87 -56.31
N LEU A 27 -20.40 18.96 -56.78
CA LEU A 27 -21.78 19.35 -56.50
C LEU A 27 -22.73 18.35 -57.18
N GLY A 28 -23.69 17.82 -56.44
CA GLY A 28 -24.77 16.98 -56.96
C GLY A 28 -25.91 16.93 -55.97
N ALA A 29 -26.86 17.85 -56.11
CA ALA A 29 -28.11 17.84 -55.38
C ALA A 29 -29.08 16.83 -56.01
N THR A 30 -29.75 16.01 -55.20
CA THR A 30 -31.18 15.70 -55.34
C THR A 30 -31.69 15.09 -54.05
N ALA A 31 -32.79 15.67 -53.57
CA ALA A 31 -33.47 15.36 -52.34
C ALA A 31 -34.33 14.10 -52.47
N LEU A 32 -34.40 13.31 -51.40
CA LEU A 32 -35.65 12.68 -50.95
C LEU A 32 -35.45 12.18 -49.51
N SER A 33 -36.03 12.89 -48.53
CA SER A 33 -36.21 12.34 -47.19
C SER A 33 -37.51 12.88 -46.62
N LEU A 34 -38.45 11.94 -46.46
CA LEU A 34 -39.76 12.11 -45.85
C LEU A 34 -39.64 12.69 -44.43
N ALA A 35 -40.60 13.54 -44.10
CA ALA A 35 -40.81 14.12 -42.79
C ALA A 35 -41.02 13.07 -41.69
N ALA A 36 -40.40 13.30 -40.54
CA ALA A 36 -40.91 12.83 -39.25
C ALA A 36 -40.76 13.97 -38.23
N ALA A 37 -41.86 14.23 -37.54
CA ALA A 37 -42.11 15.36 -36.66
C ALA A 37 -41.10 15.48 -35.51
N GLY A 38 -40.77 16.71 -35.18
CA GLY A 38 -39.93 17.06 -34.03
C GLY A 38 -40.56 16.63 -32.71
N LEU A 39 -39.77 15.88 -31.94
CA LEU A 39 -39.88 15.78 -30.49
C LEU A 39 -38.52 16.26 -29.96
N VAL A 40 -38.50 17.46 -29.38
CA VAL A 40 -37.34 17.95 -28.63
C VAL A 40 -37.33 17.14 -27.34
N ALA A 41 -36.43 16.16 -27.26
CA ALA A 41 -36.11 15.52 -25.99
C ALA A 41 -35.40 16.54 -25.10
N PRO A 42 -35.78 16.71 -23.82
CA PRO A 42 -34.99 17.52 -22.92
C PRO A 42 -33.66 16.79 -22.70
N GLU A 43 -32.55 17.50 -22.86
CA GLU A 43 -31.24 17.03 -22.41
C GLU A 43 -31.35 16.75 -20.91
N ALA A 44 -31.41 15.46 -20.57
CA ALA A 44 -31.20 15.00 -19.21
C ALA A 44 -29.77 15.41 -18.84
N HIS A 45 -29.66 16.53 -18.11
CA HIS A 45 -28.43 16.92 -17.44
C HIS A 45 -28.01 15.74 -16.59
N GLY A 46 -26.96 15.06 -17.03
CA GLY A 46 -26.36 13.94 -16.32
C GLY A 46 -25.99 14.41 -14.92
N ALA A 47 -26.79 13.96 -13.94
CA ALA A 47 -26.43 14.07 -12.54
C ALA A 47 -25.08 13.36 -12.37
N SER A 48 -24.04 14.14 -12.10
CA SER A 48 -22.76 13.59 -11.69
C SER A 48 -22.98 12.66 -10.49
N PRO A 49 -22.31 11.50 -10.42
CA PRO A 49 -22.45 10.64 -9.26
C PRO A 49 -21.83 11.40 -8.08
N GLN A 50 -22.68 11.97 -7.23
CA GLN A 50 -22.21 12.52 -5.97
C GLN A 50 -21.65 11.34 -5.17
N GLY A 51 -20.34 11.36 -4.95
CA GLY A 51 -19.68 10.44 -4.04
C GLY A 51 -20.38 10.54 -2.68
N LYS A 52 -20.95 9.42 -2.24
CA LYS A 52 -21.61 9.33 -0.93
C LYS A 52 -20.65 9.85 0.13
N ALA A 53 -21.08 10.84 0.92
CA ALA A 53 -20.29 11.35 2.03
C ALA A 53 -19.82 10.18 2.92
N PRO A 54 -18.59 10.22 3.46
CA PRO A 54 -18.10 9.16 4.33
C PRO A 54 -19.10 8.92 5.46
N ALA A 55 -19.38 7.65 5.75
CA ALA A 55 -20.23 7.30 6.88
C ALA A 55 -19.63 7.88 8.18
N PRO A 56 -20.46 8.26 9.16
CA PRO A 56 -19.98 8.67 10.47
C PRO A 56 -19.05 7.61 11.07
N ALA A 57 -18.00 8.03 11.78
CA ALA A 57 -16.98 7.11 12.32
C ALA A 57 -17.59 5.95 13.12
N ALA A 58 -18.64 6.21 13.92
CA ALA A 58 -19.36 5.17 14.66
C ALA A 58 -19.98 4.10 13.75
N ALA A 59 -20.57 4.49 12.62
CA ALA A 59 -21.15 3.53 11.66
C ALA A 59 -20.08 2.69 10.94
N GLN A 60 -18.88 3.25 10.75
CA GLN A 60 -17.74 2.50 10.21
C GLN A 60 -17.21 1.46 11.21
N LEU A 61 -17.18 1.80 12.50
CA LEU A 61 -16.75 0.86 13.56
C LEU A 61 -17.76 -0.28 13.73
N GLU A 62 -19.07 0.01 13.71
CA GLU A 62 -20.11 -1.02 13.75
C GLU A 62 -20.04 -1.97 12.56
N ALA A 63 -19.87 -1.44 11.34
CA ALA A 63 -19.68 -2.27 10.15
C ALA A 63 -18.39 -3.11 10.21
N ALA A 64 -17.37 -2.62 10.91
CA ALA A 64 -16.10 -3.31 11.13
C ALA A 64 -16.11 -4.22 12.37
N CYS A 65 -17.22 -4.32 13.11
CA CYS A 65 -17.33 -5.11 14.34
C CYS A 65 -17.41 -6.63 14.07
N VAL A 66 -16.36 -7.14 13.44
CA VAL A 66 -16.15 -8.54 13.12
C VAL A 66 -14.72 -8.89 13.49
N LEU A 67 -14.52 -10.10 14.00
CA LEU A 67 -13.18 -10.58 14.31
C LEU A 67 -12.33 -10.59 13.05
N THR A 68 -11.22 -9.85 13.09
CA THR A 68 -10.25 -9.84 12.01
C THR A 68 -9.61 -11.23 11.92
N PRO A 69 -9.51 -11.83 10.72
CA PRO A 69 -8.87 -13.14 10.56
C PRO A 69 -7.42 -13.11 11.03
N GLU A 70 -7.01 -14.12 11.79
CA GLU A 70 -5.62 -14.29 12.17
C GLU A 70 -4.79 -14.79 10.98
N GLN A 71 -3.52 -14.39 10.95
CA GLN A 71 -2.56 -14.85 9.95
C GLN A 71 -1.24 -15.21 10.63
N THR A 72 -0.40 -15.97 9.91
CA THR A 72 0.88 -16.41 10.48
C THR A 72 1.79 -15.24 10.84
N GLU A 73 2.43 -15.34 12.00
CA GLU A 73 3.52 -14.47 12.42
C GLU A 73 4.66 -14.46 11.38
N GLY A 74 4.97 -15.61 10.81
CA GLY A 74 6.15 -15.80 9.97
C GLY A 74 7.46 -15.81 10.78
N PRO A 75 8.60 -16.05 10.13
CA PRO A 75 9.85 -16.39 10.83
C PRO A 75 10.64 -15.16 11.31
N TYR A 76 10.11 -13.95 11.11
CA TYR A 76 10.85 -12.69 11.26
C TYR A 76 10.41 -11.85 12.46
N TYR A 77 9.57 -12.37 13.34
CA TYR A 77 9.22 -11.67 14.58
C TYR A 77 10.42 -11.62 15.52
N LEU A 78 10.63 -10.46 16.13
CA LEU A 78 11.62 -10.24 17.19
C LEU A 78 10.92 -9.48 18.28
N ASP A 79 10.96 -10.02 19.49
CA ASP A 79 10.32 -9.44 20.67
C ASP A 79 11.20 -8.33 21.24
N LEU A 80 11.30 -7.22 20.50
CA LEU A 80 12.14 -6.07 20.87
C LEU A 80 11.42 -5.11 21.80
N GLU A 81 10.07 -5.20 21.88
CA GLU A 81 9.20 -4.44 22.77
C GLU A 81 9.37 -2.91 22.72
N THR A 82 10.06 -2.39 21.70
CA THR A 82 10.52 -0.99 21.68
C THR A 82 9.39 -0.06 21.25
N VAL A 83 8.97 0.83 22.17
CA VAL A 83 7.89 1.78 21.92
C VAL A 83 8.44 2.99 21.17
N ARG A 84 8.10 3.11 19.89
CA ARG A 84 8.52 4.23 19.05
C ARG A 84 7.59 4.46 17.87
N LYS A 85 7.31 5.73 17.60
CA LYS A 85 6.42 6.15 16.50
C LYS A 85 7.10 6.08 15.15
N ASN A 86 8.32 6.64 15.04
CA ASN A 86 9.11 6.55 13.82
C ASN A 86 9.98 5.29 13.88
N ILE A 87 9.67 4.33 13.02
CA ILE A 87 10.38 3.05 12.92
C ILE A 87 11.33 3.00 11.73
N THR A 88 11.43 4.06 10.93
CA THR A 88 12.17 4.02 9.65
C THR A 88 13.66 3.74 9.81
N GLU A 89 14.29 4.28 10.85
CA GLU A 89 15.75 4.30 11.03
C GLU A 89 16.49 4.72 9.75
N GLY A 90 15.93 5.68 9.02
CA GLY A 90 16.53 6.21 7.79
C GLY A 90 16.40 5.33 6.54
N LYS A 91 15.68 4.20 6.61
CA LYS A 91 15.38 3.40 5.41
C LYS A 91 14.64 4.22 4.35
N ALA A 92 15.15 4.16 3.13
CA ALA A 92 14.54 4.83 1.98
C ALA A 92 13.29 4.07 1.50
N GLY A 93 12.28 4.83 1.09
CA GLY A 93 11.01 4.31 0.57
C GLY A 93 9.96 5.41 0.43
N VAL A 94 8.79 5.05 -0.07
CA VAL A 94 7.61 5.93 -0.05
C VAL A 94 7.22 6.12 1.42
N PRO A 95 7.15 7.36 1.94
CA PRO A 95 6.74 7.60 3.32
C PRO A 95 5.32 7.08 3.59
N LEU A 96 5.14 6.38 4.71
CA LEU A 96 3.85 5.85 5.13
C LEU A 96 3.56 6.27 6.58
N THR A 97 2.46 7.01 6.77
CA THR A 97 1.81 7.12 8.08
C THR A 97 0.78 6.01 8.20
N LEU A 98 1.07 5.00 9.01
CA LEU A 98 0.14 3.90 9.26
C LEU A 98 -0.70 4.20 10.50
N ARG A 99 -2.03 4.08 10.38
CA ARG A 99 -2.97 4.16 11.50
C ARG A 99 -3.77 2.87 11.60
N THR A 100 -3.65 2.19 12.73
CA THR A 100 -4.50 1.05 13.07
C THR A 100 -5.50 1.49 14.12
N THR A 101 -6.78 1.22 13.90
CA THR A 101 -7.83 1.40 14.91
C THR A 101 -8.19 0.04 15.47
N VAL A 102 -8.05 -0.17 16.77
CA VAL A 102 -8.37 -1.44 17.43
C VAL A 102 -9.71 -1.32 18.14
N ILE A 103 -10.61 -2.27 17.86
CA ILE A 103 -11.93 -2.36 18.50
C ILE A 103 -12.14 -3.73 19.14
N ASP A 104 -12.95 -3.76 20.20
CA ASP A 104 -13.38 -5.00 20.86
C ASP A 104 -14.60 -5.56 20.12
N THR A 105 -14.49 -6.76 19.55
CA THR A 105 -15.58 -7.39 18.78
C THR A 105 -16.77 -7.79 19.65
N ARG A 106 -16.66 -7.71 20.97
CA ARG A 106 -17.75 -8.02 21.91
C ARG A 106 -18.61 -6.79 22.20
N THR A 107 -18.06 -5.59 22.03
CA THR A 107 -18.72 -4.31 22.38
C THR A 107 -18.76 -3.31 21.23
N CYS A 108 -18.03 -3.58 20.14
CA CYS A 108 -17.81 -2.69 18.99
C CYS A 108 -17.15 -1.35 19.35
N ALA A 109 -16.61 -1.23 20.56
CA ALA A 109 -15.98 -0.02 21.06
C ALA A 109 -14.46 -0.02 20.80
N PRO A 110 -13.84 1.14 20.56
CA PRO A 110 -12.39 1.27 20.51
C PRO A 110 -11.72 0.86 21.83
N ILE A 111 -10.56 0.21 21.74
CA ILE A 111 -9.79 -0.23 22.92
C ILE A 111 -8.56 0.67 23.09
N PRO A 112 -8.45 1.47 24.17
CA PRO A 112 -7.23 2.20 24.49
C PRO A 112 -6.15 1.29 25.09
N ASN A 113 -4.90 1.73 25.02
CA ASN A 113 -3.73 1.08 25.61
C ASN A 113 -3.47 -0.36 25.13
N VAL A 114 -3.95 -0.72 23.94
CA VAL A 114 -3.50 -1.93 23.24
C VAL A 114 -2.15 -1.61 22.63
N ALA A 115 -1.14 -2.42 22.94
CA ALA A 115 0.13 -2.33 22.26
C ALA A 115 0.01 -3.01 20.90
N VAL A 116 0.11 -2.23 19.84
CA VAL A 116 0.23 -2.71 18.47
C VAL A 116 1.72 -2.82 18.18
N ASP A 117 2.21 -4.03 17.92
CA ASP A 117 3.58 -4.28 17.50
C ASP A 117 3.57 -4.59 16.00
N ILE A 118 4.41 -3.90 15.23
CA ILE A 118 4.53 -4.12 13.79
C ILE A 118 5.97 -4.37 13.38
N TRP A 119 6.13 -5.19 12.34
CA TRP A 119 7.39 -5.37 11.64
C TRP A 119 7.16 -5.58 10.14
N GLN A 120 8.11 -5.14 9.34
CA GLN A 120 8.08 -5.30 7.89
C GLN A 120 9.48 -5.39 7.30
N CYS A 121 9.55 -5.81 6.04
CA CYS A 121 10.76 -5.63 5.25
C CYS A 121 10.92 -4.18 4.77
N ASP A 122 12.14 -3.83 4.42
CA ASP A 122 12.43 -2.61 3.68
C ASP A 122 11.98 -2.68 2.21
N ALA A 123 12.21 -1.60 1.46
CA ALA A 123 11.78 -1.47 0.08
C ALA A 123 12.34 -2.55 -0.88
N VAL A 124 13.44 -3.23 -0.50
CA VAL A 124 14.06 -4.29 -1.31
C VAL A 124 13.88 -5.69 -0.70
N GLY A 125 13.00 -5.83 0.30
CA GLY A 125 12.60 -7.12 0.83
C GLY A 125 13.47 -7.65 1.98
N ILE A 126 14.27 -6.80 2.62
CA ILE A 126 15.16 -7.20 3.73
C ILE A 126 14.51 -6.86 5.07
N TYR A 127 14.44 -7.83 5.99
CA TYR A 127 14.04 -7.59 7.38
C TYR A 127 15.26 -7.24 8.23
N SER A 128 15.12 -6.27 9.12
CA SER A 128 16.11 -6.00 10.16
C SER A 128 16.21 -7.18 11.12
N GLY A 129 17.38 -7.37 11.72
CA GLY A 129 17.64 -8.46 12.64
C GLY A 129 17.92 -9.81 11.96
N TYR A 130 17.86 -9.88 10.62
CA TYR A 130 18.10 -11.09 9.83
C TYR A 130 19.09 -10.79 8.70
N VAL A 131 20.12 -11.63 8.56
CA VAL A 131 21.05 -11.65 7.43
C VAL A 131 20.95 -13.00 6.74
N ALA A 132 21.46 -13.10 5.50
CA ALA A 132 21.55 -14.38 4.81
C ALA A 132 22.37 -15.38 5.66
N GLY A 133 21.71 -16.33 6.31
CA GLY A 133 22.33 -17.33 7.19
C GLY A 133 21.91 -17.29 8.66
N GLY A 134 21.10 -16.33 9.13
CA GLY A 134 20.56 -16.33 10.50
C GLY A 134 20.16 -14.96 11.05
N SER A 135 19.74 -14.93 12.31
CA SER A 135 19.38 -13.70 13.02
C SER A 135 20.63 -12.98 13.56
N THR A 136 20.78 -11.69 13.24
CA THR A 136 21.81 -10.80 13.80
C THR A 136 21.12 -9.51 14.26
N PRO A 137 20.86 -9.33 15.57
CA PRO A 137 20.01 -8.24 16.09
C PRO A 137 20.55 -6.81 15.91
N ASP A 138 21.72 -6.63 15.30
CA ASP A 138 22.40 -5.34 15.21
C ASP A 138 21.61 -4.27 14.42
N THR A 139 20.53 -4.66 13.75
CA THR A 139 19.60 -3.74 13.10
C THR A 139 18.18 -3.97 13.57
N THR A 140 17.43 -2.87 13.77
CA THR A 140 16.04 -2.93 14.25
C THR A 140 15.08 -2.14 13.38
N PHE A 141 15.52 -1.57 12.26
CA PHE A 141 14.69 -0.75 11.37
C PHE A 141 13.36 -1.42 11.03
N LEU A 142 12.33 -0.60 10.87
CA LEU A 142 10.98 -0.99 10.48
C LEU A 142 10.31 -2.00 11.43
N ARG A 143 10.63 -1.88 12.71
CA ARG A 143 10.01 -2.60 13.84
C ARG A 143 9.61 -1.63 14.93
N GLY A 144 8.49 -1.83 15.61
CA GLY A 144 8.20 -1.06 16.81
C GLY A 144 6.78 -1.22 17.32
N VAL A 145 6.61 -0.77 18.56
CA VAL A 145 5.35 -0.81 19.30
C VAL A 145 4.75 0.58 19.42
N GLN A 146 3.43 0.69 19.25
CA GLN A 146 2.65 1.87 19.62
C GLN A 146 1.40 1.48 20.37
N LEU A 147 1.08 2.28 21.39
CA LEU A 147 -0.13 2.10 22.18
C LEU A 147 -1.29 2.81 21.50
N THR A 148 -2.45 2.17 21.47
CA THR A 148 -3.67 2.81 21.02
C THR A 148 -4.10 3.93 21.98
N ASN A 149 -4.52 5.06 21.42
CA ASN A 149 -5.06 6.17 22.20
C ASN A 149 -6.54 5.91 22.64
N SER A 150 -7.20 6.92 23.22
CA SER A 150 -8.60 6.84 23.66
C SER A 150 -9.61 6.53 22.54
N SER A 151 -9.24 6.76 21.29
CA SER A 151 -10.05 6.41 20.10
C SER A 151 -9.64 5.06 19.51
N GLY A 152 -8.82 4.27 20.21
CA GLY A 152 -8.32 2.98 19.76
C GLY A 152 -7.24 3.08 18.67
N VAL A 153 -6.69 4.26 18.41
CA VAL A 153 -5.75 4.47 17.28
C VAL A 153 -4.30 4.37 17.73
N ALA A 154 -3.53 3.49 17.10
CA ALA A 154 -2.06 3.50 17.13
C ALA A 154 -1.53 4.04 15.79
N GLU A 155 -0.50 4.89 15.84
CA GLU A 155 0.04 5.56 14.65
C GLU A 155 1.55 5.37 14.53
N PHE A 156 2.02 4.96 13.35
CA PHE A 156 3.42 4.78 13.02
C PHE A 156 3.85 5.68 11.87
N THR A 157 5.11 6.09 11.88
CA THR A 157 5.85 6.63 10.73
C THR A 157 6.81 5.56 10.23
N THR A 158 6.54 5.03 9.05
CA THR A 158 7.28 3.96 8.39
C THR A 158 7.43 4.27 6.89
N ILE A 159 7.83 3.28 6.10
CA ILE A 159 7.78 3.31 4.64
C ILE A 159 6.82 2.26 4.11
N TYR A 160 6.30 2.46 2.90
CA TYR A 160 5.61 1.41 2.16
C TYR A 160 6.55 0.19 2.02
N PRO A 161 6.14 -1.04 2.39
CA PRO A 161 7.04 -2.19 2.37
C PRO A 161 7.46 -2.59 0.95
N GLY A 162 8.62 -3.21 0.83
CA GLY A 162 9.00 -3.95 -0.37
C GLY A 162 8.35 -5.32 -0.42
N TRP A 163 8.98 -6.24 -1.14
CA TRP A 163 8.55 -7.63 -1.25
C TRP A 163 9.74 -8.58 -1.31
N TYR A 164 9.47 -9.84 -0.99
CA TYR A 164 10.38 -10.97 -1.15
C TYR A 164 9.62 -12.14 -1.79
N ALA A 165 10.37 -13.13 -2.28
CA ALA A 165 9.80 -14.17 -3.13
C ALA A 165 8.62 -14.90 -2.45
N GLY A 166 7.53 -15.07 -3.20
CA GLY A 166 6.37 -15.85 -2.76
C GLY A 166 5.38 -15.09 -1.88
N ARG A 167 5.64 -13.82 -1.53
CA ARG A 167 4.78 -13.03 -0.64
C ARG A 167 4.29 -11.73 -1.29
N ALA A 168 3.03 -11.38 -1.04
CA ALA A 168 2.47 -10.07 -1.35
C ALA A 168 3.12 -8.98 -0.49
N LEU A 169 2.95 -7.70 -0.83
CA LEU A 169 3.45 -6.60 0.00
C LEU A 169 2.61 -6.53 1.28
N HIS A 170 3.27 -6.60 2.44
CA HIS A 170 2.59 -6.66 3.74
C HIS A 170 3.40 -6.03 4.87
N ILE A 171 2.68 -5.67 5.94
CA ILE A 171 3.23 -5.34 7.26
C ILE A 171 2.67 -6.38 8.23
N HIS A 172 3.52 -7.01 9.04
CA HIS A 172 3.04 -7.90 10.08
C HIS A 172 2.59 -7.10 11.30
N LEU A 173 1.69 -7.70 12.08
CA LEU A 173 1.13 -7.07 13.27
C LEU A 173 0.83 -8.10 14.35
N LYS A 174 1.11 -7.71 15.60
CA LYS A 174 0.55 -8.31 16.81
C LYS A 174 -0.15 -7.25 17.66
N THR A 175 -1.18 -7.66 18.40
CA THR A 175 -1.78 -6.83 19.46
C THR A 175 -1.57 -7.47 20.81
N HIS A 176 -1.07 -6.69 21.77
CA HIS A 176 -0.86 -7.09 23.15
C HIS A 176 -1.78 -6.29 24.06
N VAL A 177 -2.39 -6.97 25.03
CA VAL A 177 -3.35 -6.36 25.97
C VAL A 177 -2.90 -6.60 27.40
N GLY A 178 -3.05 -5.61 28.27
CA GLY A 178 -2.84 -5.74 29.71
C GLY A 178 -1.40 -5.59 30.21
N GLY A 179 -0.46 -5.18 29.35
CA GLY A 179 0.89 -4.80 29.74
C GLY A 179 1.04 -3.30 30.01
N THR A 180 2.27 -2.87 30.29
CA THR A 180 2.59 -1.49 30.62
C THR A 180 3.85 -1.02 29.89
N VAL A 181 4.03 0.30 29.78
CA VAL A 181 5.27 0.88 29.22
C VAL A 181 6.15 1.37 30.34
N SER A 182 7.39 0.92 30.36
CA SER A 182 8.43 1.33 31.30
C SER A 182 9.74 1.52 30.54
N GLY A 183 10.47 2.62 30.79
CA GLY A 183 11.79 2.82 30.16
C GLY A 183 11.82 2.87 28.62
N GLY A 184 10.66 3.01 27.94
CA GLY A 184 10.56 2.96 26.48
C GLY A 184 10.30 1.57 25.90
N THR A 185 10.15 0.55 26.75
CA THR A 185 9.73 -0.81 26.37
C THR A 185 8.31 -1.09 26.85
N TYR A 186 7.58 -1.92 26.11
CA TYR A 186 6.29 -2.46 26.54
C TYR A 186 6.52 -3.83 27.17
N GLU A 187 6.05 -4.04 28.40
CA GLU A 187 6.29 -5.28 29.14
C GLU A 187 4.97 -5.91 29.61
N GLY A 188 4.96 -7.24 29.60
CA GLY A 188 3.84 -8.04 30.08
C GLY A 188 2.62 -8.05 29.16
N GLY A 189 1.44 -8.28 29.74
CA GLY A 189 0.22 -8.54 28.99
C GLY A 189 0.24 -9.87 28.24
N HIS A 190 -0.66 -10.02 27.26
CA HIS A 190 -0.74 -11.21 26.42
C HIS A 190 -1.07 -10.85 24.97
N VAL A 191 -0.62 -11.70 24.03
CA VAL A 191 -0.99 -11.58 22.61
C VAL A 191 -2.48 -11.89 22.47
N SER A 192 -3.21 -10.99 21.83
CA SER A 192 -4.66 -11.10 21.58
C SER A 192 -4.99 -11.33 20.10
N HIS A 193 -4.10 -10.92 19.20
CA HIS A 193 -4.26 -11.11 17.76
C HIS A 193 -2.89 -11.09 17.08
N THR A 194 -2.71 -11.98 16.09
CA THR A 194 -1.59 -11.97 15.16
C THR A 194 -2.13 -11.93 13.74
N GLY A 195 -1.63 -11.00 12.92
CA GLY A 195 -2.14 -10.77 11.58
C GLY A 195 -1.14 -10.09 10.66
N GLN A 196 -1.59 -9.80 9.43
CA GLN A 196 -0.83 -9.02 8.47
C GLN A 196 -1.74 -7.99 7.80
N LEU A 197 -1.17 -6.84 7.45
CA LEU A 197 -1.82 -5.74 6.76
C LEU A 197 -1.37 -5.74 5.31
N TYR A 198 -2.31 -5.56 4.38
CA TYR A 198 -2.04 -5.59 2.94
C TYR A 198 -2.41 -4.29 2.27
N PHE A 199 -1.86 -4.11 1.08
CA PHE A 199 -2.06 -2.90 0.30
C PHE A 199 -2.82 -3.19 -0.98
N PRO A 200 -3.67 -2.27 -1.47
CA PRO A 200 -4.39 -2.48 -2.73
C PRO A 200 -3.43 -2.63 -3.91
N GLU A 201 -3.75 -3.57 -4.80
CA GLU A 201 -2.87 -4.03 -5.87
C GLU A 201 -2.50 -2.92 -6.89
N ASN A 202 -3.40 -1.96 -7.09
CA ASN A 202 -3.14 -0.79 -7.94
C ASN A 202 -2.03 0.11 -7.36
N TYR A 203 -1.92 0.24 -6.04
CA TYR A 203 -0.83 0.97 -5.39
C TYR A 203 0.45 0.14 -5.39
N ASN A 204 0.38 -1.17 -5.16
CA ASN A 204 1.55 -2.07 -5.22
C ASN A 204 2.26 -1.98 -6.56
N THR A 205 1.49 -1.98 -7.65
CA THR A 205 2.03 -1.88 -9.02
C THR A 205 2.75 -0.55 -9.25
N GLN A 206 2.21 0.56 -8.74
CA GLN A 206 2.83 1.87 -8.88
C GLN A 206 4.08 2.02 -8.01
N VAL A 207 4.03 1.56 -6.75
CA VAL A 207 5.17 1.60 -5.81
C VAL A 207 6.36 0.81 -6.37
N ALA A 208 6.11 -0.34 -7.00
CA ALA A 208 7.16 -1.16 -7.60
C ALA A 208 7.97 -0.43 -8.70
N ALA A 209 7.41 0.61 -9.33
CA ALA A 209 8.10 1.40 -10.35
C ALA A 209 8.98 2.54 -9.77
N LEU A 210 8.85 2.84 -8.47
CA LEU A 210 9.55 3.96 -7.82
C LEU A 210 10.93 3.52 -7.30
N THR A 211 11.85 4.47 -7.14
CA THR A 211 13.08 4.26 -6.36
C THR A 211 12.74 4.26 -4.86
N PRO A 212 13.32 3.37 -4.03
CA PRO A 212 14.28 2.32 -4.39
C PRO A 212 13.65 1.00 -4.83
N TYR A 213 12.33 0.82 -4.72
CA TYR A 213 11.62 -0.43 -5.02
C TYR A 213 11.96 -1.07 -6.38
N ARG A 214 12.14 -0.27 -7.42
CA ARG A 214 12.52 -0.75 -8.77
C ARG A 214 13.88 -1.46 -8.85
N THR A 215 14.71 -1.37 -7.80
CA THR A 215 15.97 -2.11 -7.70
C THR A 215 15.81 -3.48 -7.05
N ASN A 216 14.63 -3.80 -6.52
CA ASN A 216 14.33 -5.12 -5.98
C ASN A 216 14.26 -6.14 -7.12
N THR A 217 15.12 -7.15 -7.07
CA THR A 217 15.24 -8.19 -8.11
C THR A 217 14.33 -9.39 -7.86
N ALA A 218 13.69 -9.48 -6.69
CA ALA A 218 12.76 -10.56 -6.40
C ALA A 218 11.51 -10.46 -7.28
N ARG A 219 10.98 -11.60 -7.75
CA ARG A 219 9.71 -11.63 -8.48
C ARG A 219 8.58 -11.23 -7.55
N ARG A 220 7.84 -10.17 -7.90
CA ARG A 220 6.69 -9.71 -7.13
C ARG A 220 5.53 -10.69 -7.22
N THR A 221 4.96 -11.06 -6.07
CA THR A 221 3.73 -11.85 -5.96
C THR A 221 2.55 -10.88 -5.81
N LEU A 222 1.49 -11.07 -6.60
CA LEU A 222 0.27 -10.28 -6.47
C LEU A 222 -0.50 -10.71 -5.20
N ASN A 223 -1.36 -9.83 -4.67
CA ASN A 223 -2.26 -10.21 -3.57
C ASN A 223 -3.04 -11.50 -3.91
N SER A 224 -3.59 -11.59 -5.12
CA SER A 224 -4.35 -12.76 -5.60
C SER A 224 -3.54 -14.05 -5.73
N GLN A 225 -2.21 -13.97 -5.66
CA GLN A 225 -1.30 -15.11 -5.77
C GLN A 225 -0.73 -15.54 -4.41
N ASP A 226 -0.76 -14.66 -3.41
CA ASP A 226 -0.28 -14.96 -2.06
C ASP A 226 -1.33 -15.82 -1.31
N GLY A 227 -0.89 -16.99 -0.82
CA GLY A 227 -1.76 -17.93 -0.12
C GLY A 227 -2.27 -17.43 1.23
N ILE A 228 -1.49 -16.60 1.92
CA ILE A 228 -1.85 -16.02 3.21
C ILE A 228 -2.84 -14.87 3.00
N TYR A 229 -2.63 -14.02 1.99
CA TYR A 229 -3.60 -12.99 1.61
C TYR A 229 -4.95 -13.59 1.23
N ARG A 230 -4.96 -14.64 0.40
CA ARG A 230 -6.20 -15.33 0.01
C ARG A 230 -6.93 -15.95 1.20
N ASN A 231 -6.24 -16.19 2.31
CA ASN A 231 -6.80 -16.71 3.54
C ASN A 231 -7.06 -15.59 4.57
N GLY A 232 -7.88 -14.60 4.20
CA GLY A 232 -8.37 -13.57 5.13
C GLY A 232 -7.71 -12.19 5.02
N GLY A 233 -6.67 -12.03 4.21
CA GLY A 233 -5.95 -10.75 4.06
C GLY A 233 -6.76 -9.63 3.38
N SER A 234 -7.85 -9.96 2.69
CA SER A 234 -8.77 -8.93 2.16
C SER A 234 -9.44 -8.11 3.27
N SER A 235 -9.58 -8.67 4.48
CA SER A 235 -10.17 -7.99 5.64
C SER A 235 -9.24 -6.93 6.25
N THR A 236 -7.95 -6.97 5.92
CA THR A 236 -6.91 -6.05 6.41
C THR A 236 -6.25 -5.26 5.28
N LEU A 237 -6.97 -5.10 4.16
CA LEU A 237 -6.54 -4.23 3.06
C LEU A 237 -6.62 -2.77 3.50
N LEU A 238 -5.49 -2.06 3.48
CA LEU A 238 -5.43 -0.67 3.92
C LEU A 238 -6.25 0.25 3.01
N GLY A 239 -7.00 1.16 3.63
CA GLY A 239 -7.45 2.38 2.97
C GLY A 239 -6.26 3.31 2.75
N ILE A 240 -6.03 3.74 1.50
CA ILE A 240 -4.88 4.59 1.13
C ILE A 240 -5.37 5.98 0.78
N THR A 241 -4.79 6.98 1.44
CA THR A 241 -4.91 8.40 1.09
C THR A 241 -3.54 8.95 0.72
N LEU A 242 -3.42 9.64 -0.42
CA LEU A 242 -2.16 10.28 -0.79
C LEU A 242 -1.95 11.54 0.06
N VAL A 243 -0.72 11.75 0.53
CA VAL A 243 -0.35 12.99 1.24
C VAL A 243 -0.21 14.16 0.26
N GLY A 244 0.25 13.88 -0.96
CA GLY A 244 0.36 14.84 -2.05
C GLY A 244 -0.32 14.36 -3.33
N SER A 245 0.07 14.96 -4.45
CA SER A 245 -0.40 14.58 -5.78
C SER A 245 0.15 13.25 -6.29
N THR A 246 1.27 12.77 -5.74
CA THR A 246 1.91 11.52 -6.17
C THR A 246 2.24 10.60 -5.00
N LEU A 247 2.34 9.30 -5.27
CA LEU A 247 2.72 8.29 -4.27
C LEU A 247 4.08 8.57 -3.63
N SER A 248 5.05 9.10 -4.38
CA SER A 248 6.39 9.39 -3.85
C SER A 248 6.40 10.44 -2.74
N GLN A 249 5.36 11.28 -2.66
CA GLN A 249 5.20 12.28 -1.59
C GLN A 249 4.67 11.66 -0.29
N GLY A 250 4.25 10.39 -0.32
CA GLY A 250 3.82 9.63 0.83
C GLY A 250 2.33 9.32 0.85
N VAL A 251 1.98 8.40 1.73
CA VAL A 251 0.61 7.90 1.92
C VAL A 251 0.25 7.82 3.39
N ILE A 252 -1.05 7.97 3.66
CA ILE A 252 -1.67 7.57 4.92
C ILE A 252 -2.38 6.25 4.66
N GLY A 253 -2.00 5.22 5.40
CA GLY A 253 -2.66 3.91 5.40
C GLY A 253 -3.52 3.76 6.65
N THR A 254 -4.78 3.36 6.49
CA THR A 254 -5.72 3.18 7.61
C THR A 254 -6.36 1.80 7.57
N VAL A 255 -6.55 1.17 8.73
CA VAL A 255 -7.29 -0.08 8.90
C VAL A 255 -7.98 -0.13 10.26
N ILE A 256 -9.10 -0.84 10.33
CA ILE A 256 -9.77 -1.18 11.59
C ILE A 256 -9.53 -2.66 11.86
N LEU A 257 -9.08 -2.98 13.08
CA LEU A 257 -8.79 -4.31 13.57
C LEU A 257 -9.80 -4.64 14.67
N GLY A 258 -10.71 -5.56 14.37
CA GLY A 258 -11.57 -6.17 15.37
C GLY A 258 -10.85 -7.32 16.07
N ILE A 259 -10.61 -7.20 17.37
CA ILE A 259 -9.97 -8.24 18.19
C ILE A 259 -10.89 -8.68 19.34
N ASN A 260 -10.63 -9.86 19.89
CA ASN A 260 -11.15 -10.24 21.21
C ASN A 260 -10.04 -10.07 22.25
N PRO A 261 -10.07 -9.02 23.09
CA PRO A 261 -8.95 -8.71 24.00
C PRO A 261 -8.79 -9.72 25.14
N THR A 262 -9.77 -10.60 25.38
CA THR A 262 -9.73 -11.59 26.46
C THR A 262 -9.12 -12.93 26.06
N VAL A 263 -8.88 -13.16 24.78
CA VAL A 263 -8.25 -14.40 24.31
C VAL A 263 -6.74 -14.23 24.33
N THR A 264 -6.05 -15.22 24.87
CA THR A 264 -4.59 -15.35 24.74
C THR A 264 -4.27 -16.19 23.51
N LYS A 265 -3.35 -15.69 22.69
CA LYS A 265 -2.84 -16.36 21.51
C LYS A 265 -1.40 -16.82 21.76
N PRO A 266 -1.00 -17.95 21.15
CA PRO A 266 0.37 -18.41 21.20
C PRO A 266 1.33 -17.42 20.53
#